data_AF-A0A8E6EVH5-F1
#
_entry.id   AF-A0A8E6EVH5-F1
#
_cell.length_a   1.000
_cell.length_b   1.000
_cell.length_c   1.000
_cell.angle_alpha   90.00
_cell.angle_beta   90.00
_cell.angle_gamma   90.00
#
_symmetry.space_group_name_H-M   'P 1'
#
loop_
_entity.id
_entity.type
_entity.pdbx_description
1 polymer ?
#
loop_
_entity_poly.entity_id
_entity_poly.type
_entity_poly.pdbx_seq_one_letter_code
_entity_poly.pdbx_strand_id
1 'polypeptide(L)'
;MKVTYQLQVEDLIAFENYIRLHVPEVRRHYYISVILSIYVYITILIGVFYICKTDFETSLFTGSLSLLVLLAILPEVHRNMIERKHRRASDKGEYASKLIRSELIISEDYLIHASENGVLSIKIEKINRIVSDGERTYIFFNKFEAFLLPHSNLEGDLSSLIAEISKRINGKSKL
;
A
#
# COMPACT_ATOMS: atom_id res chain seq x y z
N MET A 1 10.71 -21.68 -14.27
CA MET A 1 9.85 -22.07 -13.13
C MET A 1 8.65 -21.14 -13.11
N LYS A 2 7.47 -21.64 -12.72
CA LYS A 2 6.20 -20.91 -12.84
C LYS A 2 5.35 -21.09 -11.59
N VAL A 3 4.71 -20.01 -11.16
CA VAL A 3 3.70 -20.00 -10.10
C VAL A 3 2.46 -19.29 -10.63
N THR A 4 1.30 -19.83 -10.34
CA THR A 4 0.00 -19.26 -10.74
C THR A 4 -0.72 -18.78 -9.49
N TYR A 5 -1.35 -17.62 -9.53
CA TYR A 5 -2.04 -17.05 -8.38
C TYR A 5 -3.22 -16.17 -8.78
N GLN A 6 -4.09 -15.90 -7.83
CA GLN A 6 -5.20 -14.96 -7.99
C GLN A 6 -5.26 -13.99 -6.82
N LEU A 7 -5.24 -12.69 -7.14
CA LEU A 7 -5.35 -11.63 -6.14
C LEU A 7 -6.79 -11.46 -5.66
N GLN A 8 -6.93 -11.17 -4.37
CA GLN A 8 -8.16 -10.67 -3.77
C GLN A 8 -8.05 -9.17 -3.47
N VAL A 9 -9.19 -8.53 -3.21
CA VAL A 9 -9.24 -7.11 -2.87
C VAL A 9 -8.49 -6.84 -1.56
N GLU A 10 -8.58 -7.78 -0.63
CA GLU A 10 -7.89 -7.79 0.65
C GLU A 10 -6.37 -7.74 0.47
N ASP A 11 -5.83 -8.39 -0.55
CA ASP A 11 -4.40 -8.34 -0.85
C ASP A 11 -3.96 -6.96 -1.34
N LEU A 12 -4.78 -6.30 -2.16
CA LEU A 12 -4.54 -4.94 -2.61
C LEU A 12 -4.56 -3.94 -1.45
N ILE A 13 -5.52 -4.11 -0.53
CA ILE A 13 -5.64 -3.29 0.69
C ILE A 13 -4.41 -3.52 1.59
N ALA A 14 -4.00 -4.77 1.77
CA ALA A 14 -2.82 -5.13 2.55
C ALA A 14 -1.54 -4.51 1.95
N PHE A 15 -1.39 -4.57 0.62
CA PHE A 15 -0.26 -3.96 -0.08
C PHE A 15 -0.22 -2.43 0.09
N GLU A 16 -1.34 -1.75 -0.06
CA GLU A 16 -1.42 -0.29 0.13
C GLU A 16 -1.09 0.10 1.58
N ASN A 17 -1.60 -0.66 2.55
CA ASN A 17 -1.26 -0.48 3.96
C ASN A 17 0.23 -0.70 4.22
N TYR A 18 0.82 -1.74 3.62
CA TYR A 18 2.25 -2.03 3.72
C TYR A 18 3.08 -0.87 3.15
N ILE A 19 2.77 -0.40 1.94
CA ILE A 19 3.45 0.73 1.30
C ILE A 19 3.37 1.96 2.19
N ARG A 20 2.18 2.29 2.70
CA ARG A 20 1.97 3.45 3.57
C ARG A 20 2.82 3.40 4.82
N LEU A 21 3.08 2.22 5.39
CA LEU A 21 3.86 2.06 6.62
C LEU A 21 5.38 1.97 6.39
N HIS A 22 5.82 1.49 5.23
CA HIS A 22 7.23 1.15 4.99
C HIS A 22 7.92 2.03 3.94
N VAL A 23 7.18 2.80 3.15
CA VAL A 23 7.75 3.69 2.11
C VAL A 23 7.78 5.13 2.63
N PRO A 24 8.97 5.71 2.90
CA PRO A 24 9.10 7.04 3.50
C PRO A 24 8.37 8.15 2.75
N GLU A 25 8.34 8.08 1.42
CA GLU A 25 7.69 9.07 0.56
C GLU A 25 6.15 9.06 0.72
N VAL A 26 5.56 7.87 0.91
CA VAL A 26 4.12 7.72 1.16
C VAL A 26 3.79 8.13 2.58
N ARG A 27 4.62 7.75 3.56
CA ARG A 27 4.51 8.23 4.94
C ARG A 27 4.56 9.75 5.01
N ARG A 28 5.46 10.38 4.27
CA ARG A 28 5.58 11.85 4.19
C ARG A 28 4.29 12.47 3.67
N HIS A 29 3.70 11.93 2.61
CA HIS A 29 2.41 12.41 2.11
C HIS A 29 1.30 12.30 3.17
N TYR A 30 1.25 11.18 3.89
CA TYR A 30 0.34 11.03 5.01
C TYR A 30 0.54 12.10 6.09
N TYR A 31 1.77 12.35 6.54
CA TYR A 31 2.03 13.39 7.54
C TYR A 31 1.68 14.79 7.02
N ILE A 32 1.96 15.09 5.75
CA ILE A 32 1.57 16.35 5.12
C ILE A 32 0.04 16.49 5.13
N SER A 33 -0.71 15.43 4.79
CA SER A 33 -2.17 15.50 4.85
C SER A 33 -2.68 15.71 6.27
N VAL A 34 -2.08 15.05 7.27
CA VAL A 34 -2.43 15.27 8.68
C VAL A 34 -2.18 16.71 9.11
N ILE A 35 -1.01 17.27 8.79
CA ILE A 35 -0.65 18.67 9.12
C ILE A 35 -1.63 19.64 8.45
N LEU A 36 -1.98 19.42 7.18
CA LEU A 36 -2.97 20.23 6.47
C LEU A 36 -4.35 20.13 7.11
N SER A 37 -4.78 18.94 7.53
CA SER A 37 -6.05 18.76 8.25
C SER A 37 -6.08 19.52 9.57
N ILE A 38 -4.99 19.48 10.35
CA ILE A 38 -4.86 20.26 11.60
C ILE A 38 -4.92 21.76 11.30
N TYR A 39 -4.22 22.23 10.27
CA TYR A 39 -4.21 23.64 9.88
C TYR A 39 -5.62 24.14 9.50
N VAL A 40 -6.33 23.39 8.65
CA VAL A 40 -7.72 23.70 8.27
C VAL A 40 -8.62 23.71 9.50
N TYR A 41 -8.45 22.73 10.39
CA TYR A 41 -9.22 22.63 11.61
C TYR A 41 -9.01 23.84 12.55
N ILE A 42 -7.75 24.25 12.77
CA ILE A 42 -7.43 25.45 13.57
C ILE A 42 -8.03 26.70 12.93
N THR A 43 -7.96 26.83 11.60
CA THR A 43 -8.56 27.96 10.88
C THR A 43 -10.08 28.03 11.10
N ILE A 44 -10.76 26.88 11.08
CA ILE A 44 -12.20 26.79 11.38
C ILE A 44 -12.48 27.19 12.83
N LEU A 45 -11.70 26.70 13.80
CA LEU A 45 -11.89 27.07 15.21
C LEU A 45 -11.73 28.57 15.44
N ILE A 46 -10.72 29.19 14.83
CA ILE A 46 -10.51 30.64 14.88
C ILE A 46 -11.73 31.37 14.30
N GLY A 47 -12.24 30.94 13.14
CA GLY A 47 -13.44 31.50 12.54
C GLY A 47 -14.68 31.40 13.44
N VAL A 48 -14.90 30.23 14.06
CA VAL A 48 -16.00 30.00 15.00
C VAL A 48 -15.88 30.91 16.22
N PHE A 49 -14.67 31.05 16.78
CA PHE A 49 -14.40 31.95 17.91
C PHE A 49 -14.79 33.41 17.58
N TYR A 50 -14.39 33.91 16.42
CA TYR A 50 -14.72 35.28 16.00
C TYR A 50 -16.22 35.50 15.76
N ILE A 51 -16.92 34.51 15.20
CA ILE A 51 -18.36 34.62 14.89
C ILE A 51 -19.21 34.51 16.16
N CYS A 52 -18.92 33.54 17.02
CA CYS A 52 -19.76 33.21 18.17
C CYS A 52 -19.44 34.06 19.41
N LYS A 53 -18.34 34.84 19.41
CA LYS A 53 -17.89 35.65 20.55
C LYS A 53 -17.86 34.85 21.86
N THR A 54 -17.42 33.61 21.77
CA THR A 54 -17.32 32.71 22.92
C THR A 54 -16.21 33.15 23.85
N ASP A 55 -16.33 32.75 25.12
CA ASP A 55 -15.25 32.95 26.09
C ASP A 55 -13.96 32.23 25.64
N PHE A 56 -12.81 32.89 25.84
CA PHE A 56 -11.52 32.41 25.34
C PHE A 56 -11.10 31.10 26.00
N GLU A 57 -11.25 31.00 27.33
CA GLU A 57 -10.84 29.81 28.08
C GLU A 57 -11.68 28.60 27.68
N THR A 58 -13.00 28.79 27.57
CA THR A 58 -13.93 27.75 27.12
C THR A 58 -13.62 27.28 25.69
N SER A 59 -13.30 28.22 24.80
CA SER A 59 -12.97 27.92 23.40
C SER A 59 -11.64 27.17 23.27
N LEU A 60 -10.64 27.57 24.06
CA LEU A 60 -9.34 26.91 24.09
C LEU A 60 -9.44 25.48 24.62
N PHE A 61 -10.18 25.28 25.71
CA PHE A 61 -10.39 23.95 26.30
C PHE A 61 -11.13 23.02 25.32
N THR A 62 -12.27 23.47 24.81
CA THR A 62 -13.07 22.68 23.87
C THR A 62 -12.31 22.38 22.59
N GLY A 63 -11.67 23.39 21.98
CA GLY A 63 -10.86 23.24 20.77
C GLY A 63 -9.69 22.28 20.93
N SER A 64 -8.98 22.34 22.07
CA SER A 64 -7.87 21.43 22.39
C SER A 64 -8.37 20.00 22.57
N LEU A 65 -9.49 19.81 23.27
CA LEU A 65 -10.09 18.49 23.46
C LEU A 65 -10.54 17.87 22.13
N SER A 66 -11.20 18.63 21.27
CA SER A 66 -11.63 18.13 19.96
C SER A 66 -10.47 17.89 19.01
N LEU A 67 -9.36 18.64 19.11
CA LEU A 67 -8.13 18.34 18.37
C LEU A 67 -7.51 17.01 18.80
N LEU A 68 -7.46 16.74 20.11
CA LEU A 68 -6.98 15.45 20.63
C LEU A 68 -7.83 14.28 20.14
N VAL A 69 -9.16 14.44 20.17
CA VAL A 69 -10.10 13.45 19.63
C VAL A 69 -9.88 13.24 18.13
N LEU A 70 -9.69 14.32 17.36
CA LEU A 70 -9.38 14.23 15.93
C LEU A 70 -8.09 13.43 15.70
N LEU A 71 -7.01 13.75 16.40
CA LEU A 71 -5.72 13.05 16.26
C LEU A 71 -5.81 11.57 16.62
N ALA A 72 -6.61 11.21 17.62
CA ALA A 72 -6.82 9.82 18.03
C ALA A 72 -7.58 9.00 16.96
N ILE A 73 -8.56 9.61 16.28
CA ILE A 73 -9.44 8.92 15.32
C ILE A 73 -8.88 8.93 13.90
N LEU A 74 -8.04 9.91 13.56
CA LEU A 74 -7.53 10.14 12.20
C LEU A 74 -6.83 8.93 11.55
N PRO A 75 -5.97 8.15 12.24
CA PRO A 75 -5.33 6.97 11.64
C PRO A 75 -6.35 5.92 11.18
N GLU A 76 -7.36 5.67 12.00
CA GLU A 76 -8.40 4.68 11.74
C GLU A 76 -9.33 5.16 10.61
N VAL A 77 -9.69 6.45 10.59
CA VAL A 77 -10.46 7.04 9.48
C VAL A 77 -9.71 6.91 8.17
N HIS A 78 -8.40 7.18 8.15
CA HIS A 78 -7.59 7.02 6.94
C HIS A 78 -7.53 5.57 6.47
N ARG A 79 -7.33 4.62 7.40
CA ARG A 79 -7.35 3.18 7.07
C ARG A 79 -8.67 2.78 6.44
N ASN A 80 -9.78 3.14 7.07
CA ASN A 80 -11.13 2.81 6.62
C ASN A 80 -11.48 3.50 5.29
N MET A 81 -10.99 4.72 5.05
CA MET A 81 -11.18 5.41 3.78
C MET A 81 -10.47 4.70 2.63
N ILE A 82 -9.23 4.25 2.85
CA ILE A 82 -8.46 3.50 1.83
C ILE A 82 -9.15 2.16 1.53
N GLU A 83 -9.52 1.41 2.57
CA GLU A 83 -10.25 0.15 2.40
C GLU A 83 -11.56 0.36 1.61
N ARG A 84 -12.38 1.33 2.01
CA ARG A 84 -13.62 1.67 1.29
C ARG A 84 -13.36 2.06 -0.15
N LYS A 85 -12.28 2.79 -0.44
CA LYS A 85 -11.90 3.17 -1.80
C LYS A 85 -11.59 1.93 -2.63
N HIS A 86 -10.78 1.00 -2.12
CA HIS A 86 -10.42 -0.22 -2.83
C HIS A 86 -11.61 -1.15 -3.05
N ARG A 87 -12.47 -1.33 -2.03
CA ARG A 87 -13.71 -2.11 -2.17
C ARG A 87 -14.64 -1.51 -3.23
N ARG A 88 -14.89 -0.20 -3.17
CA ARG A 88 -15.71 0.50 -4.19
C ARG A 88 -15.11 0.40 -5.60
N ALA A 89 -13.79 0.49 -5.73
CA ALA A 89 -13.12 0.34 -7.03
C ALA A 89 -13.26 -1.09 -7.56
N SER A 90 -13.18 -2.09 -6.69
CA SER A 90 -13.48 -3.48 -7.03
C SER A 90 -14.93 -3.68 -7.46
N ASP A 91 -15.90 -3.15 -6.72
CA ASP A 91 -17.33 -3.25 -7.05
C ASP A 91 -17.67 -2.62 -8.41
N LYS A 92 -16.92 -1.58 -8.79
CA LYS A 92 -17.02 -0.93 -10.10
C LYS A 92 -16.27 -1.64 -11.23
N GLY A 93 -15.54 -2.73 -10.92
CA GLY A 93 -14.72 -3.45 -11.90
C GLY A 93 -13.40 -2.76 -12.27
N GLU A 94 -13.00 -1.68 -11.59
CA GLU A 94 -11.74 -0.97 -11.89
C GLU A 94 -10.50 -1.85 -11.66
N TYR A 95 -10.63 -2.89 -10.82
CA TYR A 95 -9.58 -3.89 -10.57
C TYR A 95 -9.81 -5.22 -11.26
N ALA A 96 -10.80 -5.34 -12.15
CA ALA A 96 -11.07 -6.58 -12.86
C ALA A 96 -9.78 -7.14 -13.48
N SER A 97 -8.94 -6.28 -14.06
CA SER A 97 -7.68 -6.70 -14.67
C SER A 97 -6.63 -7.24 -13.70
N LYS A 98 -6.66 -6.82 -12.43
CA LYS A 98 -5.71 -7.23 -11.38
C LYS A 98 -6.18 -8.45 -10.60
N LEU A 99 -7.49 -8.68 -10.54
CA LEU A 99 -8.11 -9.79 -9.78
C LEU A 99 -8.26 -11.08 -10.62
N ILE A 100 -7.83 -11.04 -11.88
CA ILE A 100 -7.78 -12.21 -12.76
C ILE A 100 -6.57 -13.09 -12.41
N ARG A 101 -6.71 -14.38 -12.70
CA ARG A 101 -5.64 -15.37 -12.56
C ARG A 101 -4.40 -14.92 -13.34
N SER A 102 -3.27 -14.86 -12.65
CA SER A 102 -2.01 -14.37 -13.17
C SER A 102 -0.92 -15.42 -12.94
N GLU A 103 0.11 -15.36 -13.76
CA GLU A 103 1.24 -16.28 -13.73
C GLU A 103 2.53 -15.49 -13.56
N LEU A 104 3.36 -15.91 -12.62
CA LEU A 104 4.71 -15.41 -12.45
C LEU A 104 5.71 -16.47 -12.92
N ILE A 105 6.45 -16.13 -13.97
CA ILE A 105 7.39 -17.02 -14.63
C ILE A 105 8.80 -16.45 -14.48
N ILE A 106 9.71 -17.26 -13.96
CA ILE A 106 11.14 -16.95 -13.98
C ILE A 106 11.74 -17.50 -15.27
N SER A 107 12.21 -16.58 -16.12
CA SER A 107 13.10 -16.83 -17.26
C SER A 107 14.56 -16.54 -16.85
N GLU A 108 15.55 -16.66 -17.74
CA GLU A 108 16.99 -16.49 -17.42
C GLU A 108 17.29 -15.12 -16.78
N ASP A 109 16.92 -14.02 -17.44
CA ASP A 109 17.20 -12.66 -16.96
C ASP A 109 15.96 -11.91 -16.48
N TYR A 110 14.77 -12.50 -16.64
CA TYR A 110 13.50 -11.81 -16.47
C TYR A 110 12.56 -12.53 -15.52
N LEU A 111 11.85 -11.73 -14.73
CA LEU A 111 10.63 -12.10 -14.04
C LEU A 111 9.45 -11.62 -14.89
N ILE A 112 8.70 -12.57 -15.41
CA ILE A 112 7.61 -12.34 -16.36
C ILE A 112 6.29 -12.56 -15.62
N HIS A 113 5.48 -11.51 -15.56
CA HIS A 113 4.11 -11.57 -15.08
C HIS A 113 3.17 -11.63 -16.28
N ALA A 114 2.50 -12.75 -16.47
CA ALA A 114 1.51 -12.96 -17.52
C ALA A 114 0.10 -12.97 -16.92
N SER A 115 -0.81 -12.23 -17.53
CA SER A 115 -2.24 -12.21 -17.20
C SER A 115 -3.06 -12.15 -18.49
N GLU A 116 -4.37 -12.31 -18.40
CA GLU A 116 -5.25 -12.15 -19.57
C GLU A 116 -5.16 -10.76 -20.21
N ASN A 117 -4.78 -9.74 -19.44
CA ASN A 117 -4.67 -8.36 -19.92
C ASN A 117 -3.31 -7.99 -20.52
N GLY A 118 -2.35 -8.91 -20.47
CA GLY A 118 -1.03 -8.70 -21.03
C GLY A 118 0.10 -9.28 -20.21
N VAL A 119 1.30 -9.05 -20.72
CA VAL A 119 2.56 -9.59 -20.17
C VAL A 119 3.46 -8.42 -19.78
N LEU A 120 3.86 -8.40 -18.51
CA LEU A 120 4.85 -7.49 -17.96
C LEU A 120 6.14 -8.26 -17.72
N SER A 121 7.25 -7.82 -18.32
CA SER A 121 8.57 -8.43 -18.14
C SER A 121 9.50 -7.47 -17.42
N ILE A 122 10.08 -7.91 -16.31
CA ILE A 122 10.98 -7.13 -15.48
C ILE A 122 12.30 -7.86 -15.37
N LYS A 123 13.40 -7.17 -15.65
CA LYS A 123 14.72 -7.76 -15.43
C LYS A 123 14.94 -8.07 -13.95
N ILE A 124 15.48 -9.24 -13.63
CA ILE A 124 15.74 -9.67 -12.25
C ILE A 124 16.65 -8.68 -11.52
N GLU A 125 17.59 -8.04 -12.24
CA GLU A 125 18.48 -7.00 -11.70
C GLU A 125 17.76 -5.74 -11.19
N LYS A 126 16.52 -5.48 -11.65
CA LYS A 126 15.70 -4.36 -11.17
C LYS A 126 14.92 -4.70 -9.90
N ILE A 127 14.95 -5.96 -9.45
CA ILE A 127 14.28 -6.35 -8.20
C ILE A 127 15.11 -5.80 -7.04
N ASN A 128 14.55 -4.83 -6.33
CA ASN A 128 15.23 -4.13 -5.24
C ASN A 128 15.21 -4.94 -3.95
N ARG A 129 14.06 -5.54 -3.62
CA ARG A 129 13.87 -6.30 -2.37
C ARG A 129 12.68 -7.23 -2.47
N ILE A 130 12.74 -8.31 -1.69
CA ILE A 130 11.63 -9.23 -1.48
C ILE A 130 11.26 -9.17 0.01
N VAL A 131 9.99 -9.00 0.31
CA VAL A 131 9.47 -8.97 1.69
C VAL A 131 8.30 -9.91 1.81
N SER A 132 8.21 -10.67 2.90
CA SER A 132 7.08 -11.53 3.20
C SER A 132 6.53 -11.24 4.60
N ASP A 133 5.21 -11.22 4.75
CA ASP A 133 4.51 -10.95 6.01
C ASP A 133 3.79 -12.20 6.58
N GLY A 134 4.06 -13.37 6.00
CA GLY A 134 3.47 -14.66 6.38
C GLY A 134 2.20 -15.02 5.61
N GLU A 135 1.47 -14.04 5.08
CA GLU A 135 0.31 -14.27 4.21
C GLU A 135 0.62 -13.94 2.75
N ARG A 136 1.57 -13.04 2.52
CA ARG A 136 1.88 -12.47 1.21
C ARG A 136 3.38 -12.35 1.04
N THR A 137 3.81 -12.37 -0.22
CA THR A 137 5.15 -11.98 -0.63
C THR A 137 5.06 -10.79 -1.59
N TYR A 138 5.88 -9.79 -1.33
CA TYR A 138 6.02 -8.57 -2.12
C TYR A 138 7.39 -8.56 -2.80
N ILE A 139 7.43 -8.63 -4.12
CA ILE A 139 8.66 -8.55 -4.93
C ILE A 139 8.76 -7.14 -5.52
N PHE A 140 9.48 -6.26 -4.85
CA PHE A 140 9.60 -4.85 -5.24
C PHE A 140 10.61 -4.69 -6.38
N PHE A 141 10.19 -4.04 -7.47
CA PHE A 141 11.06 -3.65 -8.58
C PHE A 141 11.25 -2.13 -8.69
N ASN A 142 10.49 -1.36 -7.91
CA ASN A 142 10.83 0.02 -7.56
C ASN A 142 10.32 0.33 -6.14
N LYS A 143 10.24 1.62 -5.77
CA LYS A 143 9.81 2.03 -4.41
C LYS A 143 8.32 1.86 -4.15
N PHE A 144 7.48 1.86 -5.18
CA PHE A 144 6.01 1.89 -5.06
C PHE A 144 5.33 0.71 -5.76
N GLU A 145 6.05 -0.04 -6.57
CA GLU A 145 5.54 -1.13 -7.39
C GLU A 145 6.22 -2.44 -7.02
N ALA A 146 5.40 -3.46 -6.84
CA ALA A 146 5.82 -4.81 -6.52
C ALA A 146 4.89 -5.82 -7.19
N PHE A 147 5.40 -7.02 -7.45
CA PHE A 147 4.53 -8.18 -7.61
C PHE A 147 4.03 -8.61 -6.25
N LEU A 148 2.72 -8.81 -6.16
CA LEU A 148 2.01 -9.25 -4.97
C LEU A 148 1.63 -10.71 -5.14
N LEU A 149 2.12 -11.57 -4.26
CA LEU A 149 1.89 -13.01 -4.29
C LEU A 149 1.18 -13.44 -3.00
N PRO A 150 -0.13 -13.68 -3.02
CA PRO A 150 -0.86 -14.19 -1.86
C PRO A 150 -0.51 -15.66 -1.66
N HIS A 151 -0.34 -16.11 -0.41
CA HIS A 151 -0.02 -17.51 -0.12
C HIS A 151 -1.25 -18.42 -0.15
N SER A 152 -2.45 -17.86 0.09
CA SER A 152 -3.71 -18.60 0.17
C SER A 152 -4.21 -19.13 -1.17
N ASN A 153 -4.02 -18.37 -2.26
CA ASN A 153 -4.53 -18.67 -3.60
C ASN A 153 -3.38 -18.85 -4.60
N LEU A 154 -2.37 -19.62 -4.23
CA LEU A 154 -1.16 -19.82 -5.02
C LEU A 154 -0.95 -21.30 -5.35
N GLU A 155 -0.72 -21.57 -6.63
CA GLU A 155 -0.37 -22.87 -7.17
C GLU A 155 1.10 -22.87 -7.62
N GLY A 156 1.88 -23.79 -7.05
CA GLY A 156 3.30 -23.96 -7.33
C GLY A 156 4.18 -23.73 -6.09
N ASP A 157 5.49 -23.87 -6.27
CA ASP A 157 6.45 -23.73 -5.18
C ASP A 157 6.99 -22.30 -5.07
N LEU A 158 6.31 -21.50 -4.25
CA LEU A 158 6.71 -20.12 -3.95
C LEU A 158 8.09 -20.04 -3.28
N SER A 159 8.43 -21.00 -2.43
CA SER A 159 9.69 -21.00 -1.68
C SER A 159 10.88 -21.18 -2.62
N SER A 160 10.78 -22.15 -3.53
CA SER A 160 11.76 -22.34 -4.60
C SER A 160 11.85 -21.12 -5.51
N LEU A 161 10.71 -20.49 -5.83
CA LEU A 161 10.65 -19.24 -6.61
C LEU A 161 11.42 -18.11 -5.96
N ILE A 162 11.16 -17.83 -4.70
CA ILE A 162 11.86 -16.77 -3.96
C ILE A 162 13.36 -17.10 -3.85
N ALA A 163 13.70 -18.35 -3.52
CA ALA A 163 15.10 -18.78 -3.38
C ALA A 163 15.90 -18.59 -4.68
N GLU A 164 15.31 -18.93 -5.83
CA GLU A 164 15.96 -18.77 -7.12
C GLU A 164 16.12 -17.29 -7.50
N ILE A 165 15.14 -16.43 -7.23
CA ILE A 165 15.26 -14.98 -7.45
C ILE A 165 16.37 -14.42 -6.57
N SER A 166 16.36 -14.74 -5.27
CA SER A 166 17.37 -14.26 -4.31
C SER A 166 18.77 -14.72 -4.71
N LYS A 167 18.93 -15.96 -5.17
CA LYS A 167 20.21 -16.48 -5.68
C LYS A 167 20.72 -15.66 -6.86
N ARG A 168 19.85 -15.31 -7.81
CA ARG A 168 20.23 -14.53 -9.00
C ARG A 168 20.55 -13.07 -8.69
N ILE A 169 19.82 -12.44 -7.78
CA ILE A 169 20.12 -11.07 -7.30
C ILE A 169 21.50 -11.05 -6.65
N ASN A 170 21.80 -11.99 -5.75
CA ASN A 170 23.07 -12.06 -5.04
C ASN A 170 24.25 -12.45 -5.95
N GLY A 171 24.00 -13.27 -6.98
CA GLY A 171 25.02 -13.68 -7.94
C GLY A 171 25.52 -12.53 -8.83
N LYS A 172 24.62 -11.62 -9.25
CA LYS A 172 24.99 -10.48 -10.10
C LYS A 172 25.67 -9.33 -9.36
N SER A 173 25.49 -9.22 -8.04
CA SER A 173 26.15 -8.18 -7.23
C SER A 173 27.67 -8.35 -7.11
N LYS A 174 28.26 -9.45 -7.59
CA LYS A 174 29.69 -9.77 -7.46
C LYS A 174 30.51 -9.57 -8.74
N LEU A 175 29.90 -9.08 -9.81
CA LEU A 175 30.56 -8.75 -11.08
C LEU A 175 30.65 -7.23 -11.22
#